data_AF-A0A225VQX0-F1
#
_entry.id   AF-A0A225VQX0-F1
#
_cell.length_a   1.000
_cell.length_b   1.000
_cell.length_c   1.000
_cell.angle_alpha   90.00
_cell.angle_beta   90.00
_cell.angle_gamma   90.00
#
_symmetry.space_group_name_H-M   'P 1'
#
loop_
_entity.id
_entity.type
_entity.pdbx_description
1 polymer ?
#
loop_
_entity_poly.entity_id
_entity_poly.type
_entity_poly.pdbx_seq_one_letter_code
_entity_poly.pdbx_strand_id
1 'polypeptide(L)'
;MWNDIHKRVPTTDYWLAMEEKLKKQIKTVQDLDGIKNTNEFRIFKRYAHLFDSSIVGHMHSGYYNPTHFGNDFTKATNMMEWRARAEIWGEYKIHPADVKMWMADAKTWLSKANTDEIYRVYEPIYSKAPRQPSLPEAQAADKEVLRKFMLDPLMKDKPLTDFHLADFSS
;
A
#
# COMPACT_ATOMS: atom_id res chain seq x y z
N MET A 1 -28.52 -4.66 -8.11
CA MET A 1 -27.27 -4.37 -8.84
C MET A 1 -26.69 -3.11 -8.18
N TRP A 2 -25.77 -3.27 -7.24
CA TRP A 2 -25.30 -2.13 -6.41
C TRP A 2 -24.18 -1.41 -7.16
N ASN A 3 -24.52 -0.29 -7.79
CA ASN A 3 -23.56 0.70 -8.29
C ASN A 3 -22.95 1.43 -7.09
N ASP A 4 -21.87 0.89 -6.52
CA ASP A 4 -21.10 1.57 -5.48
C ASP A 4 -19.95 2.36 -6.13
N ILE A 5 -20.34 3.43 -6.83
CA ILE A 5 -19.46 4.37 -7.55
C ILE A 5 -18.59 5.20 -6.57
N HIS A 6 -18.66 4.92 -5.26
CA HIS A 6 -18.06 5.70 -4.18
C HIS A 6 -16.96 4.99 -3.37
N LYS A 7 -16.56 3.74 -3.65
CA LYS A 7 -15.72 2.98 -2.69
C LYS A 7 -14.25 2.79 -3.01
N ARG A 8 -13.64 3.68 -3.78
CA ARG A 8 -12.17 3.73 -3.95
C ARG A 8 -11.71 5.18 -4.06
N VAL A 9 -11.43 5.79 -2.91
CA VAL A 9 -10.75 7.09 -2.85
C VAL A 9 -9.36 6.91 -3.47
N PRO A 10 -8.98 7.68 -4.50
CA PRO A 10 -7.66 7.56 -5.10
C PRO A 10 -6.54 7.60 -4.06
N THR A 11 -5.44 6.87 -4.28
CA THR A 11 -4.28 6.93 -3.36
C THR A 11 -3.77 8.36 -3.22
N THR A 12 -3.91 9.17 -4.28
CA THR A 12 -3.57 10.58 -4.33
C THR A 12 -4.32 11.43 -3.30
N ASP A 13 -5.60 11.15 -3.05
CA ASP A 13 -6.37 11.89 -2.04
C ASP A 13 -5.88 11.55 -0.62
N TYR A 14 -5.50 10.30 -0.36
CA TYR A 14 -4.90 9.90 0.91
C TYR A 14 -3.48 10.47 1.10
N TRP A 15 -2.72 10.58 0.01
CA TRP A 15 -1.43 11.25 0.02
C TRP A 15 -1.57 12.74 0.38
N LEU A 16 -2.47 13.46 -0.28
CA LEU A 16 -2.71 14.88 0.00
C LEU A 16 -3.21 15.11 1.43
N ALA A 17 -4.11 14.25 1.93
CA ALA A 17 -4.56 14.30 3.32
C ALA A 17 -3.43 14.05 4.33
N MET A 18 -2.47 13.19 3.98
CA MET A 18 -1.26 12.96 4.78
C MET A 18 -0.38 14.23 4.80
N GLU A 19 -0.13 14.85 3.65
CA GLU A 19 0.62 16.11 3.56
C GLU A 19 -0.03 17.24 4.37
N GLU A 20 -1.36 17.34 4.31
CA GLU A 20 -2.15 18.32 5.07
C GLU A 20 -2.00 18.12 6.59
N LYS A 21 -2.15 16.88 7.06
CA LYS A 21 -1.98 16.54 8.49
C LYS A 21 -0.58 16.82 9.00
N LEU A 22 0.43 16.53 8.19
CA LEU A 22 1.83 16.81 8.50
C LEU A 22 2.19 18.30 8.32
N LYS A 23 1.28 19.11 7.77
CA LYS A 23 1.51 20.51 7.37
C LYS A 23 2.76 20.65 6.50
N LYS A 24 3.03 19.66 5.65
CA LYS A 24 4.26 19.55 4.87
C LYS A 24 3.97 18.93 3.51
N GLN A 25 4.27 19.67 2.45
CA GLN A 25 4.32 19.11 1.09
C GLN A 25 5.62 18.31 0.92
N ILE A 26 5.50 17.12 0.36
CA ILE A 26 6.61 16.19 0.18
C ILE A 26 7.09 16.29 -1.27
N LYS A 27 8.17 17.05 -1.48
CA LYS A 27 8.67 17.37 -2.83
C LYS A 27 9.99 16.69 -3.17
N THR A 28 10.71 16.23 -2.16
CA THR A 28 12.04 15.64 -2.31
C THR A 28 12.11 14.25 -1.67
N VAL A 29 13.13 13.47 -2.07
CA VAL A 29 13.41 12.17 -1.45
C VAL A 29 13.69 12.33 0.05
N GLN A 30 14.41 13.39 0.44
CA GLN A 30 14.68 13.68 1.84
C GLN A 30 13.41 14.00 2.64
N ASP A 31 12.43 14.67 2.04
CA ASP A 31 11.13 14.88 2.68
C ASP A 31 10.39 13.56 2.89
N LEU A 32 10.40 12.69 1.88
CA LEU A 32 9.80 11.37 1.96
C LEU A 32 10.46 10.53 3.05
N ASP A 33 11.79 10.44 3.08
CA ASP A 33 12.52 9.71 4.10
C ASP A 33 12.25 10.25 5.50
N GLY A 34 12.12 11.57 5.64
CA GLY A 34 11.79 12.23 6.90
C GLY A 34 10.41 11.88 7.46
N ILE A 35 9.47 11.39 6.63
CA ILE A 35 8.11 11.03 7.08
C ILE A 35 7.90 9.52 7.23
N LYS A 36 8.83 8.66 6.81
CA LYS A 36 8.63 7.19 6.80
C LYS A 36 8.27 6.59 8.16
N ASN A 37 8.70 7.23 9.25
CA ASN A 37 8.44 6.78 10.61
C ASN A 37 7.22 7.44 11.27
N THR A 38 6.48 8.30 10.57
CA THR A 38 5.29 8.96 11.13
C THR A 38 4.06 8.04 11.10
N ASN A 39 3.10 8.33 11.97
CA ASN A 39 1.82 7.60 11.98
C ASN A 39 1.03 7.86 10.70
N GLU A 40 1.08 9.08 10.17
CA GLU A 40 0.41 9.51 8.95
C GLU A 40 0.92 8.71 7.74
N PHE A 41 2.24 8.54 7.61
CA PHE A 41 2.82 7.71 6.56
C PHE A 41 2.47 6.23 6.73
N ARG A 42 2.45 5.71 7.97
CA ARG A 42 2.02 4.33 8.24
C ARG A 42 0.57 4.08 7.80
N ILE A 43 -0.33 5.04 8.05
CA ILE A 43 -1.73 4.97 7.61
C ILE A 43 -1.81 4.98 6.08
N PHE A 44 -1.12 5.93 5.44
CA PHE A 44 -1.03 6.00 3.97
C PHE A 44 -0.53 4.67 3.38
N LYS A 45 0.59 4.15 3.90
CA LYS A 45 1.19 2.89 3.45
C LYS A 45 0.22 1.72 3.52
N ARG A 46 -0.49 1.57 4.64
CA ARG A 46 -1.50 0.51 4.83
C ARG A 46 -2.65 0.65 3.83
N TYR A 47 -3.14 1.88 3.63
CA TYR A 47 -4.19 2.16 2.66
C TYR A 47 -3.74 1.82 1.23
N ALA A 48 -2.61 2.37 0.79
CA ALA A 48 -2.06 2.17 -0.55
C ALA A 48 -1.84 0.69 -0.85
N HIS A 49 -1.28 -0.08 0.09
CA HIS A 49 -1.11 -1.52 -0.08
C HIS A 49 -2.45 -2.26 -0.33
N LEU A 50 -3.46 -2.04 0.53
CA LEU A 50 -4.76 -2.73 0.41
C LEU A 50 -5.48 -2.32 -0.87
N PHE A 51 -5.42 -1.03 -1.18
CA PHE A 51 -6.01 -0.46 -2.37
C PHE A 51 -5.38 -1.06 -3.64
N ASP A 52 -4.05 -1.02 -3.77
CA ASP A 52 -3.34 -1.49 -4.96
C ASP A 52 -3.50 -3.00 -5.15
N SER A 53 -3.49 -3.78 -4.06
CA SER A 53 -3.79 -5.22 -4.11
C SER A 53 -5.20 -5.48 -4.63
N SER A 54 -6.16 -4.66 -4.23
CA SER A 54 -7.54 -4.78 -4.70
C SER A 54 -7.72 -4.33 -6.15
N ILE A 55 -6.85 -3.45 -6.69
CA ILE A 55 -6.80 -3.08 -8.10
C ILE A 55 -6.29 -4.26 -8.94
N VAL A 56 -5.20 -4.91 -8.50
CA VAL A 56 -4.70 -6.15 -9.11
C VAL A 56 -5.80 -7.21 -9.15
N GLY A 57 -6.49 -7.43 -8.03
CA GLY A 57 -7.60 -8.37 -7.96
C GLY A 57 -8.70 -8.10 -8.99
N HIS A 58 -9.05 -6.83 -9.24
CA HIS A 58 -10.01 -6.49 -10.29
C HIS A 58 -9.47 -6.71 -11.70
N MET A 59 -8.24 -6.25 -11.98
CA MET A 59 -7.58 -6.45 -13.28
C MET A 59 -7.56 -7.93 -13.68
N HIS A 60 -7.21 -8.82 -12.74
CA HIS A 60 -7.07 -10.25 -13.02
C HIS A 60 -8.41 -11.01 -12.97
N SER A 61 -9.46 -10.41 -12.42
CA SER A 61 -10.79 -11.02 -12.37
C SER A 61 -11.52 -11.04 -13.72
N GLY A 62 -11.09 -10.22 -14.69
CA GLY A 62 -11.73 -10.09 -16.01
C GLY A 62 -13.06 -9.33 -16.01
N TYR A 63 -13.64 -9.00 -14.85
CA TYR A 63 -14.93 -8.29 -14.75
C TYR A 63 -14.81 -6.78 -14.96
N TYR A 64 -13.67 -6.19 -14.61
CA TYR A 64 -13.46 -4.75 -14.70
C TYR A 64 -11.97 -4.45 -14.83
N ASN A 65 -11.59 -3.65 -15.84
CA ASN A 65 -10.25 -3.10 -15.95
C ASN A 65 -10.26 -1.66 -15.39
N PRO A 66 -9.63 -1.42 -14.22
CA PRO A 66 -9.62 -0.09 -13.60
C PRO A 66 -8.94 0.94 -14.49
N THR A 67 -9.60 2.08 -14.70
CA THR A 67 -8.95 3.24 -15.32
C THR A 67 -8.07 3.95 -14.29
N HIS A 68 -6.92 4.46 -14.75
CA HIS A 68 -5.94 5.18 -13.92
C HIS A 68 -5.38 4.40 -12.73
N PHE A 69 -5.71 3.10 -12.62
CA PHE A 69 -5.31 2.21 -11.54
C PHE A 69 -5.50 2.84 -10.14
N GLY A 70 -6.57 3.62 -10.01
CA GLY A 70 -6.98 4.30 -8.79
C GLY A 70 -6.13 5.51 -8.38
N ASN A 71 -5.57 6.19 -9.38
CA ASN A 71 -4.92 7.49 -9.24
C ASN A 71 -5.84 8.63 -9.68
N ASP A 72 -5.63 9.80 -9.09
CA ASP A 72 -6.15 11.06 -9.62
C ASP A 72 -5.00 11.86 -10.23
N PHE A 73 -4.76 11.65 -11.53
CA PHE A 73 -3.68 12.34 -12.24
C PHE A 73 -3.87 13.85 -12.35
N THR A 74 -5.09 14.37 -12.13
CA THR A 74 -5.32 15.81 -12.12
C THR A 74 -4.80 16.47 -10.85
N LYS A 75 -4.72 15.70 -9.76
CA LYS A 75 -4.23 16.14 -8.45
C LYS A 75 -2.80 15.72 -8.14
N ALA A 76 -2.26 14.74 -8.86
CA ALA A 76 -0.89 14.30 -8.69
C ALA A 76 0.09 15.44 -9.04
N THR A 77 0.52 16.19 -8.03
CA THR A 77 1.36 17.40 -8.21
C THR A 77 2.85 17.09 -8.34
N ASN A 78 3.29 15.92 -7.86
CA ASN A 78 4.68 15.48 -7.91
C ASN A 78 4.81 13.94 -7.84
N MET A 79 5.98 13.42 -8.18
CA MET A 79 6.24 11.97 -8.28
C MET A 79 6.61 11.30 -6.93
N MET A 80 6.59 12.01 -5.79
CA MET A 80 6.95 11.42 -4.50
C MET A 80 5.91 10.43 -3.99
N GLU A 81 4.61 10.63 -4.27
CA GLU A 81 3.58 9.63 -3.99
C GLU A 81 3.91 8.31 -4.72
N TRP A 82 4.23 8.41 -6.01
CA TRP A 82 4.58 7.26 -6.85
C TRP A 82 5.86 6.58 -6.39
N ARG A 83 6.84 7.35 -5.91
CA ARG A 83 8.06 6.80 -5.32
C ARG A 83 7.75 6.02 -4.05
N ALA A 84 6.94 6.57 -3.15
CA ALA A 84 6.51 5.88 -1.94
C ALA A 84 5.73 4.61 -2.28
N ARG A 85 4.83 4.66 -3.26
CA ARG A 85 4.09 3.50 -3.74
C ARG A 85 4.98 2.45 -4.38
N ALA A 86 6.03 2.83 -5.11
CA ALA A 86 7.00 1.87 -5.64
C ALA A 86 7.72 1.07 -4.54
N GLU A 87 8.08 1.71 -3.44
CA GLU A 87 8.61 1.01 -2.27
C GLU A 87 7.58 0.01 -1.72
N ILE A 88 6.33 0.44 -1.57
CA ILE A 88 5.22 -0.40 -1.09
C ILE A 88 4.97 -1.58 -2.03
N TRP A 89 4.91 -1.36 -3.35
CA TRP A 89 4.71 -2.43 -4.34
C TRP A 89 5.82 -3.48 -4.26
N GLY A 90 7.07 -3.04 -4.07
CA GLY A 90 8.20 -3.93 -3.91
C GLY A 90 8.09 -4.76 -2.64
N GLU A 91 7.82 -4.10 -1.51
CA GLU A 91 7.67 -4.77 -0.21
C GLU A 91 6.53 -5.80 -0.20
N TYR A 92 5.40 -5.47 -0.83
CA TYR A 92 4.21 -6.30 -0.90
C TYR A 92 4.11 -7.11 -2.20
N LYS A 93 5.21 -7.32 -2.92
CA LYS A 93 5.29 -8.23 -4.07
C LYS A 93 4.18 -8.05 -5.13
N ILE A 94 3.78 -6.81 -5.42
CA ILE A 94 2.92 -6.56 -6.58
C ILE A 94 3.69 -7.02 -7.83
N HIS A 95 3.03 -7.74 -8.73
CA HIS A 95 3.73 -8.40 -9.82
C HIS A 95 4.35 -7.38 -10.79
N PRO A 96 5.59 -7.58 -11.30
CA PRO A 96 6.27 -6.61 -12.16
C PRO A 96 5.47 -6.21 -13.42
N ALA A 97 4.67 -7.13 -13.96
CA ALA A 97 3.82 -6.83 -15.12
C ALA A 97 2.72 -5.79 -14.79
N ASP A 98 2.11 -5.89 -13.62
CA ASP A 98 1.08 -4.95 -13.16
C ASP A 98 1.70 -3.57 -12.92
N VAL A 99 2.86 -3.51 -12.25
CA VAL A 99 3.59 -2.26 -12.02
C VAL A 99 3.99 -1.59 -13.35
N LYS A 100 4.49 -2.36 -14.32
CA LYS A 100 4.81 -1.85 -15.67
C LYS A 100 3.59 -1.27 -16.37
N MET A 101 2.43 -1.92 -16.24
CA MET A 101 1.19 -1.41 -16.79
C MET A 101 0.76 -0.09 -16.14
N TRP A 102 0.85 0.02 -14.82
CA TRP A 102 0.50 1.24 -14.08
C TRP A 102 1.42 2.42 -14.43
N MET A 103 2.72 2.16 -14.58
CA MET A 103 3.68 3.18 -15.01
C MET A 103 3.47 3.61 -16.46
N ALA A 104 3.08 2.69 -17.35
CA ALA A 104 2.76 3.02 -18.74
C ALA A 104 1.56 3.96 -18.81
N ASP A 105 0.50 3.68 -18.05
CA ASP A 105 -0.64 4.58 -17.90
C ASP A 105 -0.22 5.93 -17.30
N ALA A 106 0.53 5.94 -16.19
CA ALA A 106 1.03 7.17 -15.59
C ALA A 106 1.84 8.05 -16.56
N LYS A 107 2.67 7.44 -17.43
CA LYS A 107 3.45 8.17 -18.44
C LYS A 107 2.56 8.90 -19.45
N THR A 108 1.36 8.38 -19.75
CA THR A 108 0.42 9.04 -20.66
C THR A 108 -0.19 10.31 -20.06
N TRP A 109 -0.38 10.33 -18.74
CA TRP A 109 -1.02 11.45 -18.03
C TRP A 109 -0.01 12.44 -17.44
N LEU A 110 1.14 11.94 -17.01
CA LEU A 110 2.23 12.69 -16.40
C LEU A 110 3.41 12.71 -17.35
N SER A 111 3.32 13.48 -18.44
CA SER A 111 4.35 13.51 -19.50
C SER A 111 5.76 13.92 -19.04
N LYS A 112 5.87 14.55 -17.85
CA LYS A 112 7.13 14.91 -17.19
C LYS A 112 7.56 13.91 -16.10
N ALA A 113 6.79 12.85 -15.85
CA ALA A 113 7.11 11.84 -14.86
C ALA A 113 8.30 11.00 -15.28
N ASN A 114 9.27 10.88 -14.38
CA ASN A 114 10.39 9.94 -14.53
C ASN A 114 9.95 8.54 -14.09
N THR A 115 9.11 7.88 -14.90
CA THR A 115 8.59 6.54 -14.55
C THR A 115 9.68 5.47 -14.50
N ASP A 116 10.79 5.66 -15.22
CA ASP A 116 11.97 4.77 -15.15
C ASP A 116 12.61 4.82 -13.75
N GLU A 117 12.67 5.99 -13.12
CA GLU A 117 13.16 6.12 -11.74
C GLU A 117 12.26 5.40 -10.74
N ILE A 118 10.94 5.44 -10.94
CA ILE A 118 9.98 4.72 -10.09
C ILE A 118 10.22 3.21 -10.17
N TYR A 119 10.42 2.66 -11.36
CA TYR A 119 10.72 1.23 -11.50
C TYR A 119 12.06 0.85 -10.87
N ARG A 120 13.08 1.71 -10.98
CA ARG A 120 14.39 1.50 -10.34
C ARG A 120 14.31 1.47 -8.80
N VAL A 121 13.34 2.16 -8.20
CA VAL A 121 13.06 2.06 -6.76
C VAL A 121 12.37 0.74 -6.42
N TYR A 122 11.36 0.37 -7.21
CA TYR A 122 10.56 -0.84 -7.02
C TYR A 122 11.37 -2.14 -7.14
N GLU A 123 12.09 -2.33 -8.24
CA GLU A 123 12.71 -3.62 -8.61
C GLU A 123 13.66 -4.22 -7.55
N PRO A 124 14.59 -3.46 -6.94
CA PRO A 124 15.48 -4.02 -5.91
C PRO A 124 14.72 -4.40 -4.64
N ILE A 125 13.66 -3.67 -4.28
CA ILE A 125 12.82 -3.97 -3.11
C ILE A 125 12.01 -5.23 -3.38
N TYR A 126 11.37 -5.32 -4.56
CA TYR A 126 10.67 -6.52 -5.00
C TYR A 126 11.60 -7.74 -4.97
N SER A 127 12.82 -7.62 -5.49
CA SER A 127 13.75 -8.76 -5.56
C SER A 127 14.18 -9.26 -4.18
N LYS A 128 14.29 -8.37 -3.19
CA LYS A 128 14.73 -8.71 -1.82
C LYS A 128 13.58 -9.10 -0.88
N ALA A 129 12.35 -8.66 -1.16
CA ALA A 129 11.22 -8.93 -0.31
C ALA A 129 10.97 -10.45 -0.19
N PRO A 130 10.51 -10.95 0.97
CA PRO A 130 10.11 -12.34 1.11
C PRO A 130 8.92 -12.64 0.18
N ARG A 131 8.78 -13.90 -0.23
CA ARG A 131 7.60 -14.33 -0.99
C ARG A 131 6.34 -14.04 -0.16
N GLN A 132 5.28 -13.55 -0.79
CA GLN A 132 4.00 -13.47 -0.10
C GLN A 132 3.49 -14.89 0.19
N PRO A 133 3.07 -15.18 1.43
CA PRO A 133 2.48 -16.47 1.75
C PRO A 133 1.25 -16.67 0.86
N SER A 134 1.11 -17.89 0.36
CA SER A 134 -0.12 -18.33 -0.30
C SER A 134 -1.30 -18.26 0.67
N LEU A 135 -2.52 -18.17 0.15
CA LEU A 135 -3.73 -18.14 0.99
C LEU A 135 -3.76 -19.27 2.03
N PRO A 136 -3.40 -20.54 1.71
CA PRO A 136 -3.30 -21.60 2.71
C PRO A 136 -2.25 -21.33 3.81
N GLU A 137 -1.09 -20.78 3.47
CA GLU A 137 -0.04 -20.45 4.44
C GLU A 137 -0.44 -19.28 5.35
N ALA A 138 -1.08 -18.25 4.78
CA ALA A 138 -1.62 -17.14 5.56
C ALA A 138 -2.70 -17.63 6.54
N GLN A 139 -3.63 -18.47 6.07
CA GLN A 139 -4.66 -19.07 6.94
C GLN A 139 -4.07 -19.97 8.03
N ALA A 140 -2.99 -20.71 7.73
CA ALA A 140 -2.30 -21.52 8.73
C ALA A 140 -1.61 -20.65 9.79
N ALA A 141 -0.96 -19.56 9.37
CA ALA A 141 -0.35 -18.60 10.29
C ALA A 141 -1.39 -17.92 11.19
N ASP A 142 -2.50 -17.46 10.62
CA ASP A 142 -3.60 -16.83 11.38
C ASP A 142 -4.20 -17.81 12.40
N LYS A 143 -4.42 -19.07 11.99
CA LYS A 143 -4.90 -20.12 12.91
C LYS A 143 -3.93 -20.37 14.05
N GLU A 144 -2.63 -20.37 13.80
CA GLU A 144 -1.63 -20.58 14.83
C GLU A 144 -1.53 -19.40 15.79
N VAL A 145 -1.64 -18.16 15.29
CA VAL A 145 -1.71 -16.95 16.13
C VAL A 145 -2.96 -16.99 17.02
N LEU A 146 -4.12 -17.31 16.44
CA LEU A 146 -5.38 -17.46 17.19
C LEU A 146 -5.28 -18.59 18.22
N ARG A 147 -4.67 -19.72 17.87
CA ARG A 147 -4.46 -20.85 18.78
C ARG A 147 -3.60 -20.43 19.97
N LYS A 148 -2.48 -19.73 19.73
CA LYS A 148 -1.62 -19.20 20.80
C LYS A 148 -2.40 -18.23 21.70
N PHE A 149 -3.16 -17.31 21.10
CA PHE A 149 -4.01 -16.38 21.85
C PHE A 149 -5.04 -17.10 22.73
N MET A 150 -5.72 -18.12 22.20
CA MET A 150 -6.75 -18.87 22.94
C MET A 150 -6.20 -19.80 24.03
N LEU A 151 -4.95 -20.23 23.91
CA LEU A 151 -4.32 -21.21 24.81
C LEU A 151 -3.35 -20.59 25.80
N ASP A 152 -3.02 -19.31 25.68
CA ASP A 152 -2.16 -18.61 26.65
C ASP A 152 -2.92 -18.34 27.97
N PRO A 153 -2.52 -18.96 29.09
CA PRO A 153 -3.18 -18.78 30.39
C PRO A 153 -3.12 -17.34 30.91
N LEU A 154 -2.18 -16.52 30.43
CA LEU A 154 -1.98 -15.12 30.86
C LEU A 154 -2.95 -14.12 30.19
N MET A 155 -3.75 -14.58 29.22
CA MET A 155 -4.62 -13.72 28.40
C MET A 155 -6.12 -13.94 28.64
N LYS A 156 -6.50 -14.92 29.48
CA LYS A 156 -7.91 -15.24 29.76
C LYS A 156 -8.69 -14.15 30.50
N ASP A 157 -8.01 -13.28 31.23
CA ASP A 157 -8.64 -12.32 32.15
C ASP A 157 -8.37 -10.83 31.81
N LYS A 158 -7.72 -10.52 30.67
CA LYS A 158 -7.50 -9.13 30.25
C LYS A 158 -8.65 -8.61 29.36
N PRO A 159 -9.29 -7.47 29.70
CA PRO A 159 -10.27 -6.86 28.83
C PRO A 159 -9.63 -6.41 27.51
N LEU A 160 -10.37 -6.60 26.41
CA LEU A 160 -9.95 -6.31 25.03
C LEU A 160 -9.49 -4.87 24.76
N THR A 161 -9.71 -3.95 25.71
CA THR A 161 -9.36 -2.53 25.61
C THR A 161 -7.88 -2.22 25.87
N ASP A 162 -7.13 -3.16 26.46
CA ASP A 162 -5.78 -2.88 26.98
C ASP A 162 -4.66 -3.37 26.05
N PHE A 163 -4.99 -3.84 24.84
CA PHE A 163 -4.00 -4.34 23.89
C PHE A 163 -3.43 -3.22 23.01
N HIS A 164 -2.14 -2.93 23.18
CA HIS A 164 -1.39 -2.10 22.24
C HIS A 164 -0.67 -2.98 21.20
N LEU A 165 -0.69 -2.54 19.94
CA LEU A 165 -0.09 -3.21 18.77
C LEU A 165 1.41 -3.55 18.92
N ALA A 166 2.10 -3.04 19.93
CA ALA A 166 3.49 -3.35 20.22
C ALA A 166 3.70 -4.74 20.84
N ASP A 167 2.66 -5.34 21.43
CA ASP A 167 2.79 -6.59 22.20
C ASP A 167 2.89 -7.85 21.33
N PHE A 168 2.74 -7.75 20.01
CA PHE A 168 2.68 -8.89 19.08
C PHE A 168 3.86 -8.99 18.11
N SER A 169 4.95 -8.26 18.39
CA SER A 169 6.20 -8.33 17.62
C SER A 169 7.33 -8.90 18.46
N SER A 170 7.51 -10.23 18.40
CA SER A 170 8.72 -10.96 18.79
C SER A 170 8.80 -12.27 18.01
#